data_AF-A0A923SH59-F1
#
_entry.id   AF-A0A923SH59-F1
#
_cell.length_a   1.000
_cell.length_b   1.000
_cell.length_c   1.000
_cell.angle_alpha   90.00
_cell.angle_beta   90.00
_cell.angle_gamma   90.00
#
_symmetry.space_group_name_H-M   'P 1'
#
loop_
_entity.id
_entity.type
_entity.pdbx_description
1 polymer ?
#
loop_
_entity_poly.entity_id
_entity_poly.type
_entity_poly.pdbx_seq_one_letter_code
_entity_poly.pdbx_strand_id
1 'polypeptide(L)'
;MFNYTAQNQLEIFDFKTEFQSKLDPNNRWVKMAKLLDWDRLAEVYSQNFSSTMGAKGIDARIIIGALIIKHIEAKDDRGTIDAIKENPYMQFFLGFDHFSSEAVFDPSLFVHIRKRLCNGDFDKMNQVIIAQALNLNEKDKTKEERKNTDEDNFSHNDSSHEPTNKGKLQMDATIADAHIKFPTDLSLLNDSREKSEKLIDRLCLSLRLPKPRTYRREARKKWLNLSKSKKNSFKQIQNGIKQQLNYLKRNIKSIDKILEDNQLSLCCFDKKEYKYLLVIKELHRQQLEMFQEKKHTVSNRIVSIHQPHIRPMVRGKQGKKVEFGAKINVSLQ
;
A
#
# COMPACT_ATOMS: atom_id res chain seq x y z
N MET A 1 -19.64 69.96 -6.69
CA MET A 1 -18.75 68.88 -6.26
C MET A 1 -19.01 67.71 -7.19
N PHE A 2 -18.09 67.47 -8.13
CA PHE A 2 -18.24 66.53 -9.23
C PHE A 2 -17.66 65.18 -8.80
N ASN A 3 -18.48 64.13 -8.75
CA ASN A 3 -18.03 62.77 -8.46
C ASN A 3 -18.14 61.95 -9.75
N TYR A 4 -16.98 61.56 -10.27
CA TYR A 4 -16.78 60.76 -11.47
C TYR A 4 -16.10 59.45 -11.06
N THR A 5 -16.66 58.32 -11.49
CA THR A 5 -16.08 56.99 -11.28
C THR A 5 -15.42 56.54 -12.58
N ALA A 6 -14.11 56.34 -12.55
CA ALA A 6 -13.29 56.02 -13.72
C ALA A 6 -13.53 54.58 -14.23
N GLN A 7 -13.35 54.37 -15.54
CA GLN A 7 -13.65 53.13 -16.26
C GLN A 7 -12.79 51.90 -15.89
N ASN A 8 -11.82 52.03 -14.97
CA ASN A 8 -10.94 50.94 -14.52
C ASN A 8 -11.07 50.62 -13.01
N GLN A 9 -12.27 50.72 -12.43
CA GLN A 9 -12.53 50.26 -11.06
C GLN A 9 -13.34 48.95 -11.08
N LEU A 10 -12.64 47.83 -10.83
CA LEU A 10 -13.21 46.54 -10.44
C LEU A 10 -13.91 46.70 -9.09
N GLU A 11 -15.17 46.29 -8.95
CA GLU A 11 -15.71 45.40 -7.90
C GLU A 11 -17.14 44.95 -8.28
N ILE A 12 -17.35 43.65 -8.53
CA ILE A 12 -18.70 43.03 -8.61
C ILE A 12 -19.05 42.51 -7.22
N PHE A 13 -19.29 43.45 -6.31
CA PHE A 13 -19.84 43.15 -4.99
C PHE A 13 -20.92 44.20 -4.68
N ASP A 14 -22.04 44.10 -5.38
CA ASP A 14 -23.36 44.50 -4.85
C ASP A 14 -24.51 44.07 -5.77
N PHE A 15 -24.72 42.76 -5.86
CA PHE A 15 -26.07 42.21 -5.99
C PHE A 15 -26.25 41.16 -4.89
N LYS A 16 -26.80 41.59 -3.76
CA LYS A 16 -27.24 40.69 -2.68
C LYS A 16 -28.48 39.92 -3.13
N THR A 17 -28.26 38.73 -3.67
CA THR A 17 -29.18 37.60 -3.46
C THR A 17 -28.58 36.72 -2.39
N GLU A 18 -29.32 36.47 -1.31
CA GLU A 18 -28.91 35.79 -0.07
C GLU A 18 -28.45 34.32 -0.24
N PHE A 19 -28.31 33.82 -1.47
CA PHE A 19 -27.95 32.44 -1.80
C PHE A 19 -26.54 32.27 -2.38
N GLN A 20 -25.75 33.32 -2.61
CA GLN A 20 -24.35 33.14 -3.01
C GLN A 20 -23.45 32.85 -1.81
N SER A 21 -23.60 31.65 -1.24
CA SER A 21 -22.60 31.07 -0.36
C SER A 21 -21.31 30.87 -1.16
N LYS A 22 -20.32 31.75 -0.99
CA LYS A 22 -19.02 31.58 -1.64
C LYS A 22 -18.35 30.34 -1.05
N LEU A 23 -17.98 29.38 -1.90
CA LEU A 23 -17.19 28.22 -1.48
C LEU A 23 -15.85 28.72 -0.93
N ASP A 24 -15.43 28.18 0.22
CA ASP A 24 -14.15 28.54 0.82
C ASP A 24 -12.99 28.20 -0.14
N PRO A 25 -12.24 29.20 -0.63
CA PRO A 25 -11.09 28.97 -1.51
C PRO A 25 -9.98 28.14 -0.85
N ASN A 26 -9.98 28.05 0.49
CA ASN A 26 -9.02 27.26 1.23
C ASN A 26 -9.34 25.77 1.31
N ASN A 27 -10.55 25.37 0.91
CA ASN A 27 -10.95 23.97 0.92
C ASN A 27 -10.06 23.12 -0.02
N ARG A 28 -9.72 21.90 0.43
CA ARG A 28 -8.87 20.97 -0.32
C ARG A 28 -9.36 20.69 -1.75
N TRP A 29 -10.67 20.57 -1.95
CA TRP A 29 -11.25 20.24 -3.26
C TRP A 29 -11.18 21.43 -4.22
N VAL A 30 -11.38 22.65 -3.70
CA VAL A 30 -11.26 23.89 -4.49
C VAL A 30 -9.81 24.13 -4.90
N LYS A 31 -8.85 23.88 -4.00
CA LYS A 31 -7.42 23.94 -4.32
C LYS A 31 -7.03 22.89 -5.36
N MET A 32 -7.49 21.65 -5.19
CA MET A 32 -7.17 20.56 -6.10
C MET A 32 -7.75 20.79 -7.50
N ALA A 33 -8.97 21.33 -7.59
CA ALA A 33 -9.59 21.68 -8.87
C ALA A 33 -8.75 22.65 -9.70
N LYS A 34 -8.06 23.59 -9.04
CA LYS A 34 -7.19 24.59 -9.70
C LYS A 34 -5.81 24.06 -10.05
N LEU A 35 -5.34 23.03 -9.35
CA LEU A 35 -4.00 22.47 -9.52
C LEU A 35 -3.93 21.41 -10.62
N LEU A 36 -5.02 20.68 -10.85
CA LEU A 36 -5.04 19.63 -11.87
C LEU A 36 -5.21 20.21 -13.28
N ASP A 37 -4.35 19.79 -14.21
CA ASP A 37 -4.53 20.04 -15.64
C ASP A 37 -5.59 19.09 -16.22
N TRP A 38 -6.84 19.55 -16.20
CA TRP A 38 -8.00 18.78 -16.66
C TRP A 38 -7.96 18.47 -18.16
N ASP A 39 -7.35 19.34 -18.97
CA ASP A 39 -7.31 19.18 -20.43
C ASP A 39 -6.40 18.01 -20.81
N ARG A 40 -5.20 17.93 -20.21
CA ARG A 40 -4.29 16.79 -20.41
C ARG A 40 -4.88 15.48 -19.90
N LEU A 41 -5.59 15.51 -18.77
CA LEU A 41 -6.25 14.33 -18.23
C LEU A 41 -7.39 13.86 -19.14
N ALA A 42 -8.15 14.80 -19.71
CA ALA A 42 -9.21 14.51 -20.67
C ALA A 42 -8.66 13.93 -21.98
N GLU A 43 -7.48 14.38 -22.43
CA GLU A 43 -6.80 13.82 -23.62
C GLU A 43 -6.42 12.34 -23.43
N VAL A 44 -5.88 11.97 -22.26
CA VAL A 44 -5.59 10.56 -21.96
C VAL A 44 -6.87 9.74 -21.91
N TYR A 45 -7.96 10.31 -21.35
CA TYR A 45 -9.24 9.63 -21.28
C TYR A 45 -9.90 9.46 -22.66
N SER A 46 -9.76 10.42 -23.56
CA SER A 46 -10.38 10.39 -24.90
C SER A 46 -9.78 9.32 -25.81
N GLN A 47 -8.52 8.93 -25.60
CA GLN A 47 -7.85 7.82 -26.32
C GLN A 47 -8.61 6.49 -26.21
N ASN A 48 -9.41 6.32 -25.16
CA ASN A 48 -10.21 5.11 -24.92
C ASN A 48 -11.57 5.10 -25.62
N PHE A 49 -11.90 6.14 -26.39
CA PHE A 49 -13.12 6.23 -27.18
C PHE A 49 -12.83 6.13 -28.67
N SER A 50 -13.74 5.51 -29.42
CA SER A 50 -13.68 5.54 -30.87
C SER A 50 -14.02 6.95 -31.37
N SER A 51 -13.22 7.46 -32.30
CA SER A 51 -13.45 8.75 -32.96
C SER A 51 -14.67 8.75 -33.88
N THR A 52 -15.16 7.57 -34.28
CA THR A 52 -16.15 7.41 -35.36
C THR A 52 -17.49 6.82 -34.91
N MET A 53 -17.56 6.18 -33.74
CA MET A 53 -18.77 5.45 -33.31
C MET A 53 -18.99 5.51 -31.79
N GLY A 54 -20.21 5.84 -31.36
CA GLY A 54 -20.63 5.76 -29.96
C GLY A 54 -21.70 6.78 -29.55
N ALA A 55 -22.38 6.51 -28.44
CA ALA A 55 -23.25 7.49 -27.78
C ALA A 55 -22.41 8.56 -27.06
N LYS A 56 -22.95 9.78 -26.93
CA LYS A 56 -22.29 10.87 -26.18
C LYS A 56 -21.99 10.40 -24.75
N GLY A 57 -20.70 10.43 -24.38
CA GLY A 57 -20.24 10.09 -23.04
C GLY A 57 -20.56 11.19 -22.03
N ILE A 58 -20.45 10.84 -20.75
CA ILE A 58 -20.41 11.81 -19.65
C ILE A 58 -19.10 12.59 -19.74
N ASP A 59 -19.12 13.85 -19.30
CA ASP A 59 -17.94 14.71 -19.24
C ASP A 59 -16.76 13.99 -18.57
N ALA A 60 -15.60 14.04 -19.23
CA ALA A 60 -14.34 13.47 -18.76
C ALA A 60 -13.96 13.98 -17.37
N ARG A 61 -14.20 15.27 -17.09
CA ARG A 61 -13.89 15.88 -15.79
C ARG A 61 -14.70 15.24 -14.67
N ILE A 62 -15.98 14.98 -14.91
CA ILE A 62 -16.87 14.33 -13.95
C ILE A 62 -16.38 12.91 -13.65
N ILE A 63 -16.02 12.15 -14.68
CA ILE A 63 -15.58 10.76 -14.52
C ILE A 63 -14.22 10.68 -13.80
N ILE A 64 -13.23 11.42 -14.27
CA ILE A 64 -11.87 11.44 -13.70
C ILE A 64 -11.92 11.99 -12.28
N GLY A 65 -12.67 13.07 -12.06
CA GLY A 65 -12.83 13.66 -10.74
C GLY A 65 -13.52 12.70 -9.76
N ALA A 66 -14.55 11.96 -10.19
CA ALA A 66 -15.21 10.97 -9.33
C ALA A 66 -14.26 9.82 -8.95
N LEU A 67 -13.40 9.38 -9.88
CA LEU A 67 -12.34 8.40 -9.60
C LEU A 67 -11.33 8.92 -8.57
N ILE A 68 -10.89 10.18 -8.72
CA ILE A 68 -9.97 10.83 -7.78
C ILE A 68 -10.60 10.91 -6.39
N ILE A 69 -11.86 11.36 -6.29
CA ILE A 69 -12.60 11.44 -5.01
C ILE A 69 -12.68 10.06 -4.37
N LYS A 70 -13.06 9.03 -5.14
CA LYS A 70 -13.13 7.66 -4.65
C LYS A 70 -11.80 7.20 -4.05
N HIS A 71 -10.69 7.43 -4.76
CA HIS A 71 -9.36 7.02 -4.32
C HIS A 71 -8.89 7.78 -3.07
N ILE A 72 -9.16 9.08 -2.98
CA ILE A 72 -8.77 9.92 -1.83
C ILE A 72 -9.59 9.57 -0.58
N GLU A 73 -10.91 9.40 -0.72
CA GLU A 73 -11.81 9.11 0.40
C GLU A 73 -11.88 7.62 0.76
N ALA A 74 -11.26 6.75 -0.05
CA ALA A 74 -11.28 5.30 0.10
C ALA A 74 -12.69 4.70 0.27
N LYS A 75 -13.68 5.27 -0.45
CA LYS A 75 -15.08 4.84 -0.43
C LYS A 75 -15.39 3.81 -1.51
N ASP A 76 -16.50 3.11 -1.33
CA ASP A 76 -17.08 2.23 -2.35
C ASP A 76 -17.74 3.03 -3.49
N ASP A 77 -18.09 2.38 -4.61
CA ASP A 77 -18.65 3.07 -5.79
C ASP A 77 -19.95 3.82 -5.45
N ARG A 78 -20.84 3.21 -4.66
CA ARG A 78 -22.11 3.83 -4.22
C ARG A 78 -21.87 4.95 -3.22
N GLY A 79 -21.10 4.68 -2.17
CA GLY A 79 -20.79 5.70 -1.16
C GLY A 79 -20.00 6.89 -1.71
N THR A 80 -19.27 6.75 -2.83
CA THR A 80 -18.64 7.88 -3.52
C THR A 80 -19.69 8.78 -4.17
N ILE A 81 -20.68 8.21 -4.86
CA ILE A 81 -21.75 8.98 -5.51
C ILE A 81 -22.62 9.68 -4.47
N ASP A 82 -22.95 9.00 -3.38
CA ASP A 82 -23.70 9.60 -2.26
C ASP A 82 -22.90 10.76 -1.64
N ALA A 83 -21.58 10.58 -1.44
CA ALA A 83 -20.72 11.65 -0.92
C ALA A 83 -20.65 12.87 -1.83
N ILE A 84 -20.62 12.67 -3.16
CA ILE A 84 -20.64 13.77 -4.13
C ILE A 84 -21.99 14.48 -4.10
N LYS A 85 -23.09 13.73 -4.02
CA LYS A 85 -24.45 14.26 -3.93
C LYS A 85 -24.66 15.13 -2.68
N GLU A 86 -24.03 14.76 -1.57
CA GLU A 86 -24.16 15.48 -0.29
C GLU A 86 -23.21 16.69 -0.17
N ASN A 87 -22.15 16.78 -0.99
CA ASN A 87 -21.06 17.73 -0.75
C ASN A 87 -20.86 18.76 -1.89
N PRO A 88 -21.17 20.05 -1.66
CA PRO A 88 -20.97 21.12 -2.65
C PRO A 88 -19.52 21.28 -3.13
N TYR A 89 -18.52 21.03 -2.27
CA TYR A 89 -17.11 21.16 -2.64
C TYR A 89 -16.66 20.07 -3.62
N MET A 90 -17.21 18.87 -3.50
CA MET A 90 -16.94 17.77 -4.42
C MET A 90 -17.59 18.04 -5.78
N GLN A 91 -18.82 18.56 -5.80
CA GLN A 91 -19.46 18.94 -7.06
C GLN A 91 -18.71 20.07 -7.78
N PHE A 92 -18.22 21.07 -7.05
CA PHE A 92 -17.34 22.09 -7.62
C PHE A 92 -16.07 21.50 -8.24
N PHE A 93 -15.46 20.52 -7.56
CA PHE A 93 -14.27 19.83 -8.09
C PHE A 93 -14.55 19.13 -9.43
N LEU A 94 -15.73 18.49 -9.55
CA LEU A 94 -16.20 17.85 -10.77
C LEU A 94 -16.59 18.84 -11.90
N GLY A 95 -16.68 20.14 -11.60
CA GLY A 95 -16.97 21.17 -12.59
C GLY A 95 -18.44 21.58 -12.68
N PHE A 96 -19.27 21.22 -11.70
CA PHE A 96 -20.64 21.72 -11.63
C PHE A 96 -20.66 23.22 -11.32
N ASP A 97 -21.56 23.93 -11.99
CA ASP A 97 -21.83 25.36 -11.84
C ASP A 97 -22.78 25.64 -10.66
N HIS A 98 -23.69 24.71 -10.38
CA HIS A 98 -24.65 24.77 -9.27
C HIS A 98 -24.66 23.47 -8.47
N PHE A 99 -25.10 23.56 -7.21
CA PHE A 99 -25.31 22.36 -6.40
C PHE A 99 -26.54 21.58 -6.89
N SER A 100 -26.36 20.29 -7.13
CA SER A 100 -27.44 19.36 -7.48
C SER A 100 -27.53 18.23 -6.47
N SER A 101 -28.76 17.90 -6.06
CA SER A 101 -29.05 16.77 -5.18
C SER A 101 -29.24 15.46 -5.96
N GLU A 102 -28.99 15.45 -7.26
CA GLU A 102 -29.12 14.27 -8.11
C GLU A 102 -27.82 13.45 -8.15
N ALA A 103 -27.94 12.16 -8.46
CA ALA A 103 -26.78 11.31 -8.64
C ALA A 103 -26.08 11.68 -9.95
N VAL A 104 -24.77 11.92 -9.88
CA VAL A 104 -23.95 12.33 -11.02
C VAL A 104 -23.98 11.30 -12.16
N PHE A 105 -24.01 10.01 -11.83
CA PHE A 105 -24.30 8.91 -12.75
C PHE A 105 -24.66 7.64 -11.95
N ASP A 106 -25.14 6.60 -12.64
CA ASP A 106 -25.46 5.33 -11.99
C ASP A 106 -24.22 4.61 -11.44
N PRO A 107 -24.21 4.12 -10.18
CA PRO A 107 -23.05 3.44 -9.60
C PRO A 107 -22.49 2.27 -10.42
N SER A 108 -23.31 1.60 -11.22
CA SER A 108 -22.87 0.51 -12.10
C SER A 108 -21.94 1.02 -13.20
N LEU A 109 -22.12 2.25 -13.66
CA LEU A 109 -21.24 2.89 -14.65
C LEU A 109 -19.82 3.04 -14.10
N PHE A 110 -19.66 3.24 -12.80
CA PHE A 110 -18.35 3.33 -12.14
C PHE A 110 -17.51 2.06 -12.36
N VAL A 111 -18.16 0.89 -12.35
CA VAL A 111 -17.51 -0.40 -12.62
C VAL A 111 -17.06 -0.47 -14.08
N HIS A 112 -17.90 -0.03 -15.01
CA HIS A 112 -17.58 -0.04 -16.44
C HIS A 112 -16.45 0.93 -16.79
N ILE A 113 -16.46 2.12 -16.20
CA ILE A 113 -15.40 3.12 -16.34
C ILE A 113 -14.07 2.56 -15.86
N ARG A 114 -14.03 1.95 -14.67
CA ARG A 114 -12.80 1.35 -14.12
C ARG A 114 -12.28 0.15 -14.92
N LYS A 115 -13.17 -0.59 -15.58
CA LYS A 115 -12.76 -1.68 -16.49
C LYS A 115 -12.24 -1.14 -17.82
N ARG A 116 -12.77 0.00 -18.29
CA ARG A 116 -12.35 0.66 -19.52
C ARG A 116 -10.99 1.34 -19.35
N LEU A 117 -10.77 2.01 -18.23
CA LEU A 117 -9.48 2.60 -17.88
C LEU A 117 -8.52 1.52 -17.41
N CYS A 118 -7.51 1.23 -18.24
CA CYS A 118 -6.51 0.23 -17.90
C CYS A 118 -5.46 0.81 -16.95
N ASN A 119 -4.71 -0.05 -16.26
CA ASN A 119 -3.63 0.39 -15.37
C ASN A 119 -2.62 1.31 -16.08
N GLY A 120 -2.35 1.07 -17.37
CA GLY A 120 -1.48 1.92 -18.18
C GLY A 120 -2.00 3.34 -18.38
N ASP A 121 -3.32 3.55 -18.42
CA ASP A 121 -3.91 4.88 -18.54
C ASP A 121 -3.83 5.64 -17.22
N PHE A 122 -4.04 4.94 -16.11
CA PHE A 122 -3.81 5.50 -14.78
C PHE A 122 -2.35 5.90 -14.58
N ASP A 123 -1.40 5.09 -15.05
CA ASP A 123 0.02 5.42 -14.97
C ASP A 123 0.36 6.65 -15.81
N LYS A 124 -0.19 6.79 -17.03
CA LYS A 124 -0.04 8.00 -17.86
C LYS A 124 -0.62 9.24 -17.16
N MET A 125 -1.83 9.15 -16.61
CA MET A 125 -2.45 10.27 -15.87
C MET A 125 -1.61 10.66 -14.63
N ASN A 126 -1.09 9.67 -13.90
CA ASN A 126 -0.19 9.92 -12.78
C ASN A 126 1.11 10.61 -13.21
N GLN A 127 1.69 10.21 -14.34
CA GLN A 127 2.87 10.88 -14.90
C GLN A 127 2.60 12.34 -15.26
N VAL A 128 1.43 12.65 -15.83
CA VAL A 128 1.02 14.04 -16.11
C VAL A 128 0.96 14.86 -14.82
N ILE A 129 0.33 14.32 -13.76
CA ILE A 129 0.23 15.00 -12.46
C ILE A 129 1.61 15.21 -11.83
N ILE A 130 2.49 14.21 -11.87
CA ILE A 130 3.85 14.30 -11.32
C ILE A 130 4.69 15.32 -12.11
N ALA A 131 4.62 15.30 -13.44
CA ALA A 131 5.35 16.23 -14.29
C ALA A 131 4.94 17.68 -14.01
N GLN A 132 3.64 17.92 -13.83
CA GLN A 132 3.10 19.22 -13.46
C GLN A 132 3.55 19.64 -12.04
N ALA A 133 3.51 18.73 -11.06
CA ALA A 133 3.94 19.00 -9.69
C ALA A 133 5.44 19.36 -9.58
N LEU A 134 6.27 18.78 -10.45
CA LEU A 134 7.71 19.05 -10.50
C LEU A 134 8.07 20.31 -11.31
N ASN A 135 7.10 21.04 -11.88
CA ASN A 135 7.31 22.17 -12.79
C ASN A 135 8.37 21.86 -13.87
N LEU A 136 8.38 20.62 -14.36
CA LEU A 136 9.23 20.23 -15.48
C LEU A 136 8.63 20.86 -16.74
N ASN A 137 9.04 22.10 -17.01
CA ASN A 137 8.78 22.74 -18.28
C ASN A 137 9.23 21.77 -19.38
N GLU A 138 8.38 21.55 -20.39
CA GLU A 138 8.67 20.67 -21.53
C GLU A 138 9.93 21.06 -22.32
N LYS A 139 10.58 22.18 -21.96
CA LYS A 139 11.84 22.66 -22.52
C LYS A 139 13.07 21.79 -22.17
N ASP A 140 13.00 20.92 -21.17
CA ASP A 140 14.06 19.94 -20.90
C ASP A 140 13.90 18.60 -21.64
N LYS A 141 12.80 18.39 -22.39
CA LYS A 141 12.67 17.23 -23.29
C LYS A 141 13.50 17.39 -24.59
N THR A 142 13.82 18.61 -24.99
CA THR A 142 14.56 18.88 -26.25
C THR A 142 16.07 18.56 -26.25
N LYS A 143 16.66 18.09 -25.13
CA LYS A 143 18.06 17.61 -25.11
C LYS A 143 18.21 16.09 -25.09
N GLU A 144 17.16 15.33 -24.79
CA GLU A 144 17.19 13.86 -24.86
C GLU A 144 16.59 13.30 -26.16
N GLU A 145 15.85 14.10 -26.93
CA GLU A 145 15.26 13.67 -28.21
C GLU A 145 16.18 13.84 -29.45
N ARG A 146 17.39 14.39 -29.32
CA ARG A 146 18.33 14.58 -30.45
C ARG A 146 19.28 13.41 -30.72
N LYS A 147 18.88 12.18 -30.41
CA LYS A 147 19.70 11.01 -30.80
C LYS A 147 19.00 9.89 -31.54
N ASN A 148 17.71 9.99 -31.87
CA ASN A 148 17.08 9.00 -32.75
C ASN A 148 16.02 9.70 -33.62
N THR A 149 16.47 10.38 -34.66
CA THR A 149 15.71 10.49 -35.90
C THR A 149 16.47 9.63 -36.90
N ASP A 150 15.85 8.53 -37.29
CA ASP A 150 15.80 8.05 -38.68
C ASP A 150 14.63 7.06 -38.72
N GLU A 151 13.50 7.66 -39.12
CA GLU A 151 12.37 7.16 -39.92
C GLU A 151 11.93 5.69 -39.77
N ASP A 152 10.65 5.48 -39.45
CA ASP A 152 9.76 4.82 -40.42
C ASP A 152 8.27 4.99 -40.04
N ASN A 153 7.53 5.56 -40.98
CA ASN A 153 6.07 5.55 -41.04
C ASN A 153 5.58 4.11 -41.25
N PHE A 154 4.67 3.62 -40.40
CA PHE A 154 3.89 2.42 -40.71
C PHE A 154 2.44 2.76 -41.00
N SER A 155 2.15 2.89 -42.30
CA SER A 155 0.86 2.52 -42.85
C SER A 155 0.66 1.02 -42.69
N HIS A 156 -0.50 0.61 -42.18
CA HIS A 156 -0.94 -0.78 -42.19
C HIS A 156 -0.97 -1.33 -43.62
N ASN A 157 -0.16 -2.35 -43.87
CA ASN A 157 -0.54 -3.42 -44.78
C ASN A 157 0.11 -4.74 -44.34
N ASP A 158 -0.71 -5.78 -44.35
CA ASP A 158 -0.36 -7.18 -44.17
C ASP A 158 0.91 -7.55 -44.96
N SER A 159 1.94 -8.01 -44.26
CA SER A 159 2.77 -9.14 -44.67
C SER A 159 3.87 -9.40 -43.63
N SER A 160 4.14 -10.68 -43.44
CA SER A 160 5.15 -11.32 -42.59
C SER A 160 6.50 -10.60 -42.48
N HIS A 161 6.70 -9.81 -41.42
CA HIS A 161 8.04 -9.38 -41.00
C HIS A 161 8.30 -9.79 -39.55
N GLU A 162 9.21 -10.75 -39.37
CA GLU A 162 9.78 -11.04 -38.05
C GLU A 162 10.48 -9.77 -37.52
N PRO A 163 10.29 -9.41 -36.23
CA PRO A 163 10.89 -8.22 -35.68
C PRO A 163 12.42 -8.32 -35.73
N THR A 164 13.07 -7.32 -36.34
CA THR A 164 14.53 -7.21 -36.38
C THR A 164 15.10 -7.14 -34.95
N ASN A 165 16.13 -7.95 -34.67
CA ASN A 165 16.72 -8.07 -33.34
C ASN A 165 17.40 -6.75 -32.91
N LYS A 166 16.83 -6.06 -31.92
CA LYS A 166 17.30 -4.74 -31.41
C LYS A 166 18.44 -4.83 -30.37
N GLY A 167 19.18 -5.94 -30.33
CA GLY A 167 20.31 -6.15 -29.43
C GLY A 167 20.05 -7.24 -28.38
N LYS A 168 21.03 -7.46 -27.49
CA LYS A 168 21.01 -8.55 -26.52
C LYS A 168 20.61 -8.06 -25.12
N LEU A 169 19.35 -8.24 -24.75
CA LEU A 169 18.88 -7.99 -23.38
C LEU A 169 19.37 -9.09 -22.43
N GLN A 170 20.15 -8.74 -21.41
CA GLN A 170 20.52 -9.66 -20.33
C GLN A 170 19.57 -9.46 -19.15
N MET A 171 18.78 -10.49 -18.83
CA MET A 171 17.90 -10.47 -17.67
C MET A 171 18.37 -11.47 -16.63
N ASP A 172 18.62 -11.01 -15.42
CA ASP A 172 18.96 -11.85 -14.26
C ASP A 172 18.04 -11.55 -13.08
N ALA A 173 17.59 -12.60 -12.39
CA ALA A 173 16.88 -12.46 -11.13
C ALA A 173 17.87 -12.63 -9.96
N THR A 174 17.96 -11.62 -9.09
CA THR A 174 18.78 -11.66 -7.88
C THR A 174 17.93 -11.38 -6.64
N ILE A 175 18.48 -11.65 -5.45
CA ILE A 175 17.80 -11.41 -4.18
C ILE A 175 18.51 -10.26 -3.49
N ALA A 176 17.75 -9.24 -3.10
CA ALA A 176 18.22 -8.19 -2.22
C ALA A 176 18.18 -8.72 -0.78
N ASP A 177 19.33 -9.14 -0.25
CA ASP A 177 19.48 -9.68 1.10
C ASP A 177 18.93 -8.68 2.15
N ALA A 178 17.96 -9.13 2.93
CA ALA A 178 17.40 -8.35 4.02
C ALA A 178 18.31 -8.42 5.25
N HIS A 179 18.39 -7.31 5.98
CA HIS A 179 19.17 -7.24 7.22
C HIS A 179 18.45 -7.96 8.37
N ILE A 180 18.52 -9.29 8.37
CA ILE A 180 17.99 -10.16 9.42
C ILE A 180 19.04 -11.14 9.93
N LYS A 181 18.92 -11.51 11.20
CA LYS A 181 19.68 -12.64 11.77
C LYS A 181 19.24 -13.93 11.09
N PHE A 182 20.19 -14.83 10.84
CA PHE A 182 19.89 -16.14 10.27
C PHE A 182 18.82 -16.87 11.12
N PRO A 183 17.68 -17.25 10.52
CA PRO A 183 16.51 -17.69 11.27
C PRO A 183 16.65 -19.16 11.67
N THR A 184 16.90 -19.40 12.96
CA THR A 184 16.81 -20.76 13.54
C THR A 184 15.52 -20.85 14.34
N ASP A 185 14.80 -21.97 14.25
CA ASP A 185 13.51 -22.16 14.92
C ASP A 185 13.62 -21.91 16.43
N LEU A 186 14.71 -22.39 17.05
CA LEU A 186 15.00 -22.15 18.46
C LEU A 186 15.21 -20.65 18.78
N SER A 187 15.96 -19.91 17.95
CA SER A 187 16.20 -18.48 18.21
C SER A 187 14.92 -17.68 18.02
N LEU A 188 14.18 -17.98 16.96
CA LEU A 188 12.94 -17.32 16.60
C LEU A 188 11.85 -17.50 17.68
N LEU A 189 11.75 -18.70 18.25
CA LEU A 189 10.86 -18.97 19.38
C LEU A 189 11.30 -18.23 20.65
N ASN A 190 12.61 -18.13 20.92
CA ASN A 190 13.10 -17.34 22.06
C ASN A 190 12.78 -15.85 21.91
N ASP A 191 13.01 -15.28 20.73
CA ASP A 191 12.74 -13.87 20.47
C ASP A 191 11.23 -13.56 20.62
N SER A 192 10.39 -14.51 20.18
CA SER A 192 8.94 -14.45 20.36
C SER A 192 8.51 -14.55 21.81
N ARG A 193 9.14 -15.44 22.58
CA ARG A 193 8.93 -15.53 24.04
C ARG A 193 9.25 -14.20 24.71
N GLU A 194 10.42 -13.61 24.45
CA GLU A 194 10.82 -12.33 25.04
C GLU A 194 9.85 -11.20 24.68
N LYS A 195 9.36 -11.17 23.43
CA LYS A 195 8.36 -10.19 23.03
C LYS A 195 7.01 -10.43 23.69
N SER A 196 6.54 -11.67 23.77
CA SER A 196 5.29 -12.01 24.48
C SER A 196 5.35 -11.63 25.96
N GLU A 197 6.50 -11.82 26.61
CA GLU A 197 6.73 -11.42 27.99
C GLU A 197 6.62 -9.89 28.16
N LYS A 198 7.17 -9.10 27.23
CA LYS A 198 7.03 -7.64 27.21
C LYS A 198 5.59 -7.18 26.98
N LEU A 199 4.84 -7.86 26.11
CA LEU A 199 3.42 -7.58 25.88
C LEU A 199 2.59 -7.81 27.15
N ILE A 200 2.85 -8.91 27.87
CA ILE A 200 2.22 -9.17 29.18
C ILE A 200 2.56 -8.06 30.17
N ASP A 201 3.82 -7.64 30.25
CA ASP A 201 4.22 -6.56 31.16
C ASP A 201 3.48 -5.26 30.88
N ARG A 202 3.33 -4.89 29.60
CA ARG A 202 2.60 -3.70 29.19
C ARG A 202 1.11 -3.80 29.52
N LEU A 203 0.47 -4.94 29.22
CA LEU A 203 -0.94 -5.17 29.59
C LEU A 203 -1.16 -5.08 31.10
N CYS A 204 -0.35 -5.76 31.90
CA CYS A 204 -0.48 -5.73 33.36
C CYS A 204 -0.22 -4.33 33.93
N LEU A 205 0.71 -3.56 33.35
CA LEU A 205 0.97 -2.19 33.77
C LEU A 205 -0.22 -1.26 33.45
N SER A 206 -0.75 -1.33 32.24
CA SER A 206 -1.87 -0.49 31.80
C SER A 206 -3.17 -0.80 32.57
N LEU A 207 -3.44 -2.08 32.84
CA LEU A 207 -4.64 -2.53 33.54
C LEU A 207 -4.47 -2.62 35.07
N ARG A 208 -3.27 -2.34 35.59
CA ARG A 208 -2.91 -2.47 37.00
C ARG A 208 -3.22 -3.87 37.59
N LEU A 209 -3.07 -4.90 36.76
CA LEU A 209 -3.33 -6.30 37.15
C LEU A 209 -2.06 -6.97 37.71
N PRO A 210 -2.21 -7.95 38.62
CA PRO A 210 -1.09 -8.75 39.08
C PRO A 210 -0.48 -9.53 37.91
N LYS A 211 0.85 -9.56 37.83
CA LYS A 211 1.54 -10.23 36.74
C LYS A 211 1.33 -11.75 36.81
N PRO A 212 0.94 -12.41 35.71
CA PRO A 212 0.83 -13.86 35.68
C PRO A 212 2.21 -14.51 35.83
N ARG A 213 2.23 -15.72 36.36
CA ARG A 213 3.46 -16.50 36.54
C ARG A 213 4.13 -16.76 35.18
N THR A 214 5.33 -16.22 35.00
CA THR A 214 6.15 -16.42 33.79
C THR A 214 7.51 -17.05 34.15
N TYR A 215 8.02 -17.93 33.29
CA TYR A 215 9.27 -18.68 33.53
C TYR A 215 10.51 -17.98 32.94
N ARG A 216 10.54 -16.64 32.97
CA ARG A 216 11.49 -15.83 32.19
C ARG A 216 12.95 -16.17 32.44
N ARG A 217 13.29 -16.36 33.73
CA ARG A 217 14.65 -16.68 34.20
C ARG A 217 15.07 -18.09 33.78
N GLU A 218 14.22 -19.08 34.02
CA GLU A 218 14.50 -20.47 33.65
C GLU A 218 14.59 -20.66 32.14
N ALA A 219 13.62 -20.13 31.39
CA ALA A 219 13.59 -20.21 29.93
C ALA A 219 14.82 -19.56 29.30
N ARG A 220 15.25 -18.40 29.83
CA ARG A 220 16.47 -17.73 29.37
C ARG A 220 17.72 -18.54 29.69
N LYS A 221 17.84 -19.11 30.90
CA LYS A 221 18.98 -19.95 31.29
C LYS A 221 19.10 -21.18 30.38
N LYS A 222 18.00 -21.90 30.14
CA LYS A 222 17.98 -23.07 29.26
C LYS A 222 18.34 -22.73 27.81
N TRP A 223 17.81 -21.61 27.30
CA TRP A 223 18.17 -21.12 25.98
C TRP A 223 19.65 -20.75 25.88
N LEU A 224 20.19 -20.02 26.86
CA LEU A 224 21.61 -19.63 26.88
C LEU A 224 22.53 -20.83 26.88
N ASN A 225 22.23 -21.86 27.69
CA ASN A 225 23.03 -23.08 27.73
C ASN A 225 23.08 -23.77 26.36
N LEU A 226 21.93 -23.83 25.66
CA LEU A 226 21.83 -24.44 24.34
C LEU A 226 22.47 -23.57 23.25
N SER A 227 22.32 -22.24 23.33
CA SER A 227 22.88 -21.30 22.36
C SER A 227 24.40 -21.13 22.46
N LYS A 228 24.99 -21.32 23.65
CA LYS A 228 26.45 -21.20 23.86
C LYS A 228 27.21 -22.47 23.52
N SER A 229 26.54 -23.61 23.42
CA SER A 229 27.17 -24.88 23.06
C SER A 229 27.62 -24.85 21.60
N LYS A 230 28.87 -25.27 21.34
CA LYS A 230 29.44 -25.33 19.98
C LYS A 230 28.73 -26.35 19.08
N LYS A 231 28.26 -27.45 19.65
CA LYS A 231 27.56 -28.52 18.94
C LYS A 231 26.35 -28.94 19.76
N ASN A 232 25.19 -28.97 19.12
CA ASN A 232 23.94 -29.39 19.74
C ASN A 232 23.44 -30.66 19.08
N SER A 233 23.15 -31.67 19.90
CA SER A 233 22.51 -32.88 19.43
C SER A 233 21.08 -32.57 18.95
N PHE A 234 20.60 -33.32 17.96
CA PHE A 234 19.21 -33.25 17.50
C PHE A 234 18.21 -33.34 18.67
N LYS A 235 18.44 -34.26 19.62
CA LYS A 235 17.59 -34.41 20.82
C LYS A 235 17.58 -33.15 21.68
N GLN A 236 18.72 -32.48 21.83
CA GLN A 236 18.83 -31.25 22.61
C GLN A 236 18.08 -30.09 21.92
N ILE A 237 18.20 -29.97 20.59
CA ILE A 237 17.48 -28.97 19.81
C ILE A 237 15.96 -29.20 19.91
N GLN A 238 15.51 -30.45 19.70
CA GLN A 238 14.10 -30.82 19.81
C GLN A 238 13.53 -30.52 21.21
N ASN A 239 14.27 -30.88 22.26
CA ASN A 239 13.87 -30.56 23.63
C ASN A 239 13.82 -29.04 23.88
N GLY A 240 14.78 -28.29 23.33
CA GLY A 240 14.78 -26.82 23.41
C GLY A 240 13.56 -26.20 22.73
N ILE A 241 13.25 -26.63 21.50
CA ILE A 241 12.08 -26.17 20.74
C ILE A 241 10.79 -26.51 21.50
N LYS A 242 10.64 -27.75 21.98
CA LYS A 242 9.49 -28.18 22.78
C LYS A 242 9.29 -27.30 24.01
N GLN A 243 10.37 -26.98 24.72
CA GLN A 243 10.29 -26.11 25.91
C GLN A 243 9.87 -24.70 25.54
N GLN A 244 10.48 -24.10 24.50
CA GLN A 244 10.13 -22.74 24.06
C GLN A 244 8.69 -22.64 23.55
N LEU A 245 8.21 -23.63 22.80
CA LEU A 245 6.81 -23.71 22.37
C LEU A 245 5.86 -23.72 23.58
N ASN A 246 6.16 -24.52 24.61
CA ASN A 246 5.32 -24.58 25.80
C ASN A 246 5.34 -23.27 26.62
N TYR A 247 6.49 -22.60 26.71
CA TYR A 247 6.57 -21.29 27.36
C TYR A 247 5.76 -20.25 26.59
N LEU A 248 5.90 -20.22 25.26
CA LEU A 248 5.16 -19.30 24.41
C LEU A 248 3.64 -19.56 24.46
N LYS A 249 3.22 -20.84 24.42
CA LYS A 249 1.81 -21.25 24.57
C LYS A 249 1.19 -20.72 25.85
N ARG A 250 1.91 -20.80 26.97
CA ARG A 250 1.45 -20.28 28.27
C ARG A 250 1.30 -18.77 28.22
N ASN A 251 2.31 -18.07 27.68
CA ASN A 251 2.26 -16.61 27.55
C ASN A 251 1.09 -16.16 26.67
N ILE A 252 0.86 -16.81 25.52
CA ILE A 252 -0.28 -16.54 24.65
C ILE A 252 -1.60 -16.75 25.41
N LYS A 253 -1.75 -17.88 26.11
CA LYS A 253 -2.95 -18.12 26.95
C LYS A 253 -3.17 -17.04 28.01
N SER A 254 -2.10 -16.56 28.65
CA SER A 254 -2.21 -15.49 29.64
C SER A 254 -2.63 -14.17 29.00
N ILE A 255 -2.10 -13.83 27.82
CA ILE A 255 -2.51 -12.65 27.06
C ILE A 255 -3.98 -12.77 26.68
N ASP A 256 -4.39 -13.90 26.11
CA ASP A 256 -5.76 -14.13 25.66
C ASP A 256 -6.76 -14.03 26.83
N LYS A 257 -6.44 -14.62 27.98
CA LYS A 257 -7.28 -14.49 29.19
C LYS A 257 -7.42 -13.03 29.63
N ILE A 258 -6.31 -12.27 29.68
CA ILE A 258 -6.36 -10.85 30.08
C ILE A 258 -7.20 -10.03 29.08
N LEU A 259 -7.12 -10.36 27.80
CA LEU A 259 -7.90 -9.71 26.73
C LEU A 259 -9.40 -10.06 26.83
N GLU A 260 -9.75 -11.31 27.14
CA GLU A 260 -11.13 -11.76 27.35
C GLU A 260 -11.77 -11.11 28.57
N ASP A 261 -11.04 -11.05 29.68
CA ASP A 261 -11.52 -10.49 30.95
C ASP A 261 -11.76 -8.95 30.89
N ASN A 262 -11.17 -8.26 29.91
CA ASN A 262 -11.18 -6.80 29.83
C ASN A 262 -11.39 -6.31 28.39
N GLN A 263 -12.62 -5.93 28.04
CA GLN A 263 -13.02 -5.55 26.68
C GLN A 263 -12.25 -4.34 26.10
N LEU A 264 -11.68 -3.47 26.94
CA LEU A 264 -10.90 -2.29 26.52
C LEU A 264 -9.39 -2.55 26.37
N SER A 265 -8.92 -3.78 26.59
CA SER A 265 -7.48 -4.11 26.61
C SER A 265 -6.79 -4.01 25.26
N LEU A 266 -7.56 -4.11 24.17
CA LEU A 266 -7.02 -3.96 22.82
C LEU A 266 -6.54 -2.52 22.57
N CYS A 267 -7.14 -1.53 23.24
CA CYS A 267 -6.70 -0.12 23.18
C CYS A 267 -5.38 0.11 23.90
N CYS A 268 -4.93 -0.83 24.75
CA CYS A 268 -3.64 -0.72 25.46
C CYS A 268 -2.43 -1.01 24.55
N PHE A 269 -2.64 -1.58 23.36
CA PHE A 269 -1.57 -1.90 22.43
C PHE A 269 -1.38 -0.81 21.38
N ASP A 270 -0.11 -0.48 21.11
CA ASP A 270 0.22 0.22 19.88
C ASP A 270 -0.02 -0.70 18.66
N LYS A 271 -0.27 -0.12 17.48
CA LYS A 271 -0.45 -0.84 16.22
C LYS A 271 0.69 -1.81 15.94
N LYS A 272 1.92 -1.43 16.30
CA LYS A 272 3.10 -2.30 16.17
C LYS A 272 3.03 -3.51 17.10
N GLU A 273 2.57 -3.33 18.32
CA GLU A 273 2.49 -4.38 19.34
C GLU A 273 1.39 -5.39 19.04
N TYR A 274 0.24 -4.89 18.60
CA TYR A 274 -0.83 -5.73 18.11
C TYR A 274 -0.37 -6.58 16.92
N LYS A 275 0.38 -5.98 15.97
CA LYS A 275 1.01 -6.73 14.87
C LYS A 275 1.97 -7.81 15.38
N TYR A 276 2.80 -7.51 16.39
CA TYR A 276 3.67 -8.54 16.99
C TYR A 276 2.87 -9.67 17.62
N LEU A 277 1.76 -9.39 18.31
CA LEU A 277 0.91 -10.42 18.91
C LEU A 277 0.36 -11.37 17.84
N LEU A 278 -0.16 -10.83 16.73
CA LEU A 278 -0.66 -11.62 15.61
C LEU A 278 0.44 -12.50 14.99
N VAL A 279 1.61 -11.90 14.73
CA VAL A 279 2.77 -12.61 14.17
C VAL A 279 3.26 -13.71 15.10
N ILE A 280 3.27 -13.47 16.41
CA ILE A 280 3.69 -14.45 17.42
C ILE A 280 2.69 -15.62 17.49
N LYS A 281 1.38 -15.35 17.42
CA LYS A 281 0.34 -16.40 17.37
C LYS A 281 0.50 -17.26 16.11
N GLU A 282 0.67 -16.65 14.95
CA GLU A 282 0.90 -17.39 13.70
C GLU A 282 2.21 -18.17 13.72
N LEU A 283 3.29 -17.58 14.23
CA LEU A 283 4.55 -18.29 14.38
C LEU A 283 4.41 -19.51 15.29
N HIS A 284 3.72 -19.36 16.43
CA HIS A 284 3.48 -20.47 17.34
C HIS A 284 2.68 -21.59 16.64
N ARG A 285 1.65 -21.24 15.86
CA ARG A 285 0.88 -22.20 15.07
C ARG A 285 1.78 -22.96 14.07
N GLN A 286 2.55 -22.22 13.26
CA GLN A 286 3.46 -22.81 12.26
C GLN A 286 4.52 -23.73 12.91
N GLN A 287 5.14 -23.29 14.00
CA GLN A 287 6.20 -24.05 14.67
C GLN A 287 5.64 -25.28 15.40
N LEU A 288 4.42 -25.21 15.94
CA LEU A 288 3.74 -26.36 16.54
C LEU A 288 3.42 -27.43 15.49
N GLU A 289 2.89 -27.02 14.33
CA GLU A 289 2.61 -27.88 13.18
C GLU A 289 3.91 -28.59 12.72
N MET A 290 4.98 -27.83 12.48
CA MET A 290 6.29 -28.37 12.11
C MET A 290 6.84 -29.35 13.14
N PHE A 291 6.69 -29.07 14.42
CA PHE A 291 7.18 -29.91 15.50
C PHE A 291 6.40 -31.23 15.61
N GLN A 292 5.06 -31.19 15.47
CA GLN A 292 4.20 -32.37 15.56
C GLN A 292 4.32 -33.26 14.33
N GLU A 293 4.29 -32.67 13.14
CA GLU A 293 4.33 -33.40 11.87
C GLU A 293 5.76 -33.74 11.43
N LYS A 294 6.77 -33.24 12.15
CA LYS A 294 8.21 -33.39 11.83
C LYS A 294 8.55 -32.88 10.41
N LYS A 295 7.87 -31.82 9.97
CA LYS A 295 8.10 -31.16 8.69
C LYS A 295 9.01 -29.94 8.85
N HIS A 296 9.77 -29.64 7.80
CA HIS A 296 10.65 -28.46 7.74
C HIS A 296 10.11 -27.33 6.84
N THR A 297 8.94 -27.53 6.24
CA THR A 297 8.32 -26.64 5.27
C THR A 297 6.89 -26.33 5.70
N VAL A 298 6.53 -25.04 5.65
CA VAL A 298 5.18 -24.54 5.89
C VAL A 298 4.94 -23.37 4.95
N SER A 299 3.69 -23.24 4.47
CA SER A 299 3.29 -22.11 3.64
C SER A 299 3.43 -20.79 4.42
N ASN A 300 3.95 -19.75 3.76
CA ASN A 300 4.17 -18.43 4.38
C ASN A 300 4.99 -18.48 5.68
N ARG A 301 6.02 -19.35 5.74
CA ARG A 301 6.88 -19.51 6.91
C ARG A 301 7.44 -18.17 7.38
N ILE A 302 7.17 -17.85 8.65
CA ILE A 302 7.75 -16.69 9.32
C ILE A 302 9.20 -17.02 9.65
N VAL A 303 10.12 -16.19 9.14
CA VAL A 303 11.56 -16.31 9.41
C VAL A 303 12.04 -15.26 10.43
N SER A 304 11.33 -14.14 10.54
CA SER A 304 11.65 -13.08 11.50
C SER A 304 10.36 -12.46 12.03
N ILE A 305 10.25 -12.31 13.35
CA ILE A 305 9.12 -11.63 13.98
C ILE A 305 9.12 -10.12 13.71
N HIS A 306 10.29 -9.54 13.46
CA HIS A 306 10.45 -8.11 13.18
C HIS A 306 10.06 -7.79 11.73
N GLN A 307 10.36 -8.72 10.83
CA GLN A 307 10.12 -8.59 9.39
C GLN A 307 9.38 -9.83 8.87
N PRO A 308 8.09 -10.00 9.22
CA PRO A 308 7.32 -11.21 8.94
C PRO A 308 6.96 -11.40 7.47
N HIS A 309 7.22 -10.41 6.60
CA HIS A 309 6.96 -10.47 5.17
C HIS A 309 8.13 -11.10 4.39
N ILE A 310 9.32 -11.18 4.97
CA ILE A 310 10.47 -11.83 4.33
C ILE A 310 10.19 -13.32 4.19
N ARG A 311 10.63 -13.89 3.06
CA ARG A 311 10.48 -15.31 2.75
C ARG A 311 11.85 -15.95 2.50
N PRO A 312 12.04 -17.22 2.89
CA PRO A 312 13.22 -17.99 2.52
C PRO A 312 13.18 -18.31 1.01
N MET A 313 14.29 -18.13 0.32
CA MET A 313 14.46 -18.46 -1.10
C MET A 313 15.60 -19.46 -1.27
N VAL A 314 15.28 -20.66 -1.76
CA VAL A 314 16.28 -21.71 -1.97
C VAL A 314 17.07 -21.43 -3.24
N ARG A 315 18.41 -21.41 -3.15
CA ARG A 315 19.31 -21.27 -4.29
C ARG A 315 19.82 -22.64 -4.74
N GLY A 316 19.89 -22.84 -6.05
CA GLY A 316 20.53 -24.01 -6.67
C GLY A 316 22.01 -23.80 -7.05
N LYS A 317 22.61 -22.65 -6.71
CA LYS A 317 23.99 -22.29 -7.05
C LYS A 317 24.94 -22.57 -5.87
N GLN A 318 26.23 -22.68 -6.15
CA GLN A 318 27.27 -22.84 -5.11
C GLN A 318 27.26 -21.65 -4.13
N GLY A 319 27.42 -21.92 -2.82
CA GLY A 319 27.40 -20.90 -1.76
C GLY A 319 26.31 -21.13 -0.71
N LYS A 320 25.64 -20.05 -0.25
CA LYS A 320 24.53 -20.14 0.70
C LYS A 320 23.34 -20.88 0.07
N LYS A 321 22.82 -21.90 0.73
CA LYS A 321 21.67 -22.69 0.24
C LYS A 321 20.36 -21.90 0.21
N VAL A 322 20.19 -20.94 1.12
CA VAL A 322 18.97 -20.16 1.28
C VAL A 322 19.33 -18.70 1.54
N GLU A 323 18.65 -17.80 0.85
CA GLU A 323 18.71 -16.35 1.05
C GLU A 323 17.37 -15.82 1.55
N PHE A 324 17.41 -14.63 2.16
CA PHE A 324 16.25 -14.03 2.80
C PHE A 324 16.15 -12.59 2.33
N GLY A 325 15.16 -12.28 1.51
CA GLY A 325 15.11 -10.97 0.88
C GLY A 325 14.00 -10.83 -0.15
N ALA A 326 13.95 -9.66 -0.76
CA ALA A 326 13.08 -9.40 -1.90
C ALA A 326 13.74 -9.94 -3.17
N LYS A 327 12.95 -10.61 -4.02
CA LYS A 327 13.40 -10.98 -5.37
C LYS A 327 13.32 -9.74 -6.26
N ILE A 328 14.43 -9.41 -6.91
CA ILE A 328 14.54 -8.31 -7.87
C ILE A 328 14.96 -8.86 -9.23
N ASN A 329 14.33 -8.35 -10.28
CA ASN A 329 14.71 -8.65 -11.66
C ASN A 329 15.56 -7.48 -12.15
N VAL A 330 16.77 -7.77 -12.59
CA VAL A 330 17.72 -6.79 -13.11
C VAL A 330 17.86 -7.07 -14.60
N SER A 331 17.61 -6.04 -15.41
CA SER A 331 17.83 -6.08 -16.85
C SER A 331 18.94 -5.11 -17.22
N LEU A 332 19.94 -5.61 -17.95
CA LEU A 332 21.00 -4.81 -18.54
C LEU A 332 20.79 -4.81 -20.06
N GLN A 333 20.72 -3.61 -20.63
CA GLN A 333 20.55 -3.38 -22.06
C GLN A 333 21.88 -3.06 -22.72
#